data_AF-A0A396LEF8-F1
#
_entry.id   AF-A0A396LEF8-F1
#
_cell.length_a   1.000
_cell.length_b   1.000
_cell.length_c   1.000
_cell.angle_alpha   90.00
_cell.angle_beta   90.00
_cell.angle_gamma   90.00
#
_symmetry.space_group_name_H-M   'P 1'
#
loop_
_entity.id
_entity.type
_entity.pdbx_description
1 polymer ?
#
loop_
_entity_poly.entity_id
_entity_poly.type
_entity_poly.pdbx_seq_one_letter_code
_entity_poly.pdbx_strand_id
1 'polypeptide(L)'
;MGLFGNNDRLNTARYNLEQYEKTKPADYQSKYQGQIKDVMGKLENMGDFDYDPDADAAYQQYKNEYTRQAKLANQNAQANAAAMTGGYGSSYGTQAGQNAYARTMNSLDNVLDNLYSQSKAQYNTKKSDLLQQLSGLQSAEKQDYSQYQNDLANWNEGLQYKKNEYDNAYSEKQNGLQNFINGALQVAGLAARILPLFFI
;
A
#
# COMPACT_ATOMS: atom_id res chain seq x y z
N MET A 1 54.79 8.75 -33.68
CA MET A 1 54.26 8.07 -32.47
C MET A 1 52.73 8.17 -32.35
N GLY A 2 51.94 7.91 -33.41
CA GLY A 2 50.48 8.22 -33.42
C GLY A 2 49.51 7.04 -33.37
N LEU A 3 49.99 5.79 -33.47
CA LEU A 3 49.13 4.61 -33.63
C LEU A 3 48.88 3.83 -32.33
N PHE A 4 49.75 3.95 -31.32
CA PHE A 4 49.60 3.23 -30.05
C PHE A 4 48.56 3.87 -29.12
N GLY A 5 48.49 5.20 -29.04
CA GLY A 5 47.53 5.90 -28.16
C GLY A 5 46.05 5.75 -28.54
N ASN A 6 45.73 5.54 -29.82
CA ASN A 6 44.33 5.37 -30.27
C ASN A 6 43.78 3.95 -30.02
N ASN A 7 44.65 2.94 -30.01
CA ASN A 7 44.26 1.56 -29.67
C ASN A 7 43.91 1.44 -28.18
N ASP A 8 44.64 2.14 -27.32
CA ASP A 8 44.39 2.18 -25.88
C ASP A 8 43.07 2.90 -25.57
N ARG A 9 42.75 4.00 -26.27
CA ARG A 9 41.47 4.71 -26.12
C ARG A 9 40.25 3.88 -26.50
N LEU A 10 40.29 3.19 -27.64
CA LEU A 10 39.17 2.33 -28.08
C LEU A 10 38.96 1.15 -27.13
N ASN A 11 40.05 0.49 -26.71
CA ASN A 11 39.97 -0.63 -25.77
C ASN A 11 39.45 -0.18 -24.40
N THR A 12 39.87 1.01 -23.95
CA THR A 12 39.38 1.63 -22.71
C THR A 12 37.91 2.00 -22.81
N ALA A 13 37.46 2.60 -23.91
CA ALA A 13 36.06 2.95 -24.13
C ALA A 13 35.16 1.69 -24.17
N ARG A 14 35.63 0.63 -24.85
CA ARG A 14 34.93 -0.67 -24.88
C ARG A 14 34.80 -1.29 -23.49
N TYR A 15 35.90 -1.33 -22.74
CA TYR A 15 35.90 -1.84 -21.38
C TYR A 15 34.96 -1.04 -20.49
N ASN A 16 35.00 0.29 -20.56
CA ASN A 16 34.12 1.16 -19.77
C ASN A 16 32.64 0.97 -20.11
N LEU A 17 32.30 0.76 -21.38
CA LEU A 17 30.93 0.44 -21.80
C LEU A 17 30.47 -0.91 -21.22
N GLU A 18 31.29 -1.96 -21.36
CA GLU A 18 30.96 -3.30 -20.86
C GLU A 18 30.80 -3.33 -19.32
N GLN A 19 31.64 -2.58 -18.60
CA GLN A 19 31.49 -2.46 -17.14
C GLN A 19 30.24 -1.68 -16.75
N TYR A 20 29.86 -0.66 -17.53
CA TYR A 20 28.67 0.14 -17.27
C TYR A 20 27.37 -0.63 -17.61
N GLU A 21 27.38 -1.50 -18.63
CA GLU A 21 26.24 -2.38 -18.91
C GLU A 21 25.90 -3.30 -17.73
N LYS A 22 26.92 -3.72 -16.97
CA LYS A 22 26.76 -4.56 -15.76
C LYS A 22 26.16 -3.81 -14.57
N THR A 23 26.10 -2.48 -14.59
CA THR A 23 25.48 -1.68 -13.53
C THR A 23 23.98 -1.46 -13.71
N LYS A 24 23.35 -2.15 -14.69
CA LYS A 24 21.92 -2.07 -14.94
C LYS A 24 21.12 -2.37 -13.66
N PRO A 25 20.15 -1.53 -13.29
CA PRO A 25 19.22 -1.85 -12.20
C PRO A 25 18.52 -3.19 -12.46
N ALA A 26 18.41 -4.02 -11.42
CA ALA A 26 17.63 -5.26 -11.48
C ALA A 26 16.14 -4.98 -11.68
N ASP A 27 15.39 -5.96 -12.15
CA ASP A 27 13.95 -5.80 -12.37
C ASP A 27 13.23 -5.35 -11.08
N TYR A 28 12.27 -4.45 -11.24
CA TYR A 28 11.52 -3.91 -10.11
C TYR A 28 10.76 -5.00 -9.35
N GLN A 29 10.95 -5.03 -8.03
CA GLN A 29 10.19 -5.87 -7.11
C GLN A 29 9.61 -4.99 -6.01
N SER A 30 8.27 -4.95 -5.95
CA SER A 30 7.55 -4.20 -4.94
C SER A 30 7.86 -4.72 -3.53
N LYS A 31 8.29 -3.82 -2.65
CA LYS A 31 8.47 -4.09 -1.22
C LYS A 31 7.14 -4.06 -0.47
N TYR A 32 6.15 -3.32 -0.98
CA TYR A 32 4.90 -3.02 -0.26
C TYR A 32 3.70 -3.84 -0.74
N GLN A 33 3.79 -4.54 -1.88
CA GLN A 33 2.68 -5.29 -2.46
C GLN A 33 2.05 -6.29 -1.49
N GLY A 34 2.87 -6.98 -0.69
CA GLY A 34 2.38 -7.92 0.33
C GLY A 34 1.56 -7.21 1.42
N GLN A 35 2.05 -6.08 1.92
CA GLN A 35 1.39 -5.28 2.96
C GLN A 35 0.10 -4.62 2.44
N ILE A 36 0.12 -4.12 1.20
CA ILE A 36 -1.06 -3.57 0.53
C ILE A 36 -2.16 -4.63 0.44
N LYS A 37 -1.83 -5.85 0.00
CA LYS A 37 -2.78 -6.97 -0.08
C LYS A 37 -3.34 -7.35 1.29
N ASP A 38 -2.50 -7.38 2.32
CA ASP A 38 -2.94 -7.68 3.69
C ASP A 38 -3.95 -6.64 4.21
N VAL A 39 -3.67 -5.35 4.04
CA VAL A 39 -4.57 -4.28 4.47
C VAL A 39 -5.88 -4.29 3.66
N MET A 40 -5.82 -4.53 2.36
CA MET A 40 -7.02 -4.70 1.53
C MET A 40 -7.86 -5.90 2.00
N GLY A 41 -7.23 -7.04 2.29
CA GLY A 41 -7.93 -8.20 2.82
C GLY A 41 -8.56 -7.92 4.19
N LYS A 42 -7.91 -7.14 5.06
CA LYS A 42 -8.50 -6.70 6.35
C LYS A 42 -9.72 -5.79 6.15
N LEU A 43 -9.69 -4.90 5.17
CA LEU A 43 -10.81 -4.04 4.82
C LEU A 43 -12.00 -4.85 4.27
N GLU A 44 -11.73 -5.83 3.40
CA GLU A 44 -12.75 -6.73 2.86
C GLU A 44 -13.38 -7.61 3.94
N ASN A 45 -12.54 -8.25 4.77
CA ASN A 45 -12.99 -9.09 5.89
C ASN A 45 -13.74 -8.32 6.97
N MET A 46 -13.59 -6.99 7.03
CA MET A 46 -14.33 -6.15 7.98
C MET A 46 -15.82 -6.07 7.64
N GLY A 47 -16.19 -6.27 6.37
CA GLY A 47 -17.58 -6.20 5.91
C GLY A 47 -18.26 -4.86 6.18
N ASP A 48 -19.58 -4.86 6.04
CA ASP A 48 -20.42 -3.73 6.42
C ASP A 48 -20.64 -3.73 7.94
N PHE A 49 -20.93 -2.54 8.46
CA PHE A 49 -21.27 -2.42 9.88
C PHE A 49 -22.60 -3.11 10.17
N ASP A 50 -22.54 -4.17 10.98
CA ASP A 50 -23.69 -4.93 11.45
C ASP A 50 -23.58 -5.13 12.96
N TYR A 51 -24.40 -4.40 13.72
CA TYR A 51 -24.44 -4.52 15.17
C TYR A 51 -25.56 -5.46 15.58
N ASP A 52 -25.18 -6.59 16.17
CA ASP A 52 -26.10 -7.57 16.74
C ASP A 52 -26.16 -7.41 18.28
N PRO A 53 -27.25 -6.87 18.84
CA PRO A 53 -27.42 -6.75 20.28
C PRO A 53 -27.48 -8.12 20.98
N ASP A 54 -27.92 -9.18 20.29
CA ASP A 54 -28.02 -10.50 20.86
C ASP A 54 -26.68 -11.22 20.99
N ALA A 55 -25.72 -10.86 20.13
CA ALA A 55 -24.32 -11.25 20.25
C ALA A 55 -23.52 -10.37 21.25
N ASP A 56 -24.02 -9.18 21.60
CA ASP A 56 -23.35 -8.26 22.52
C ASP A 56 -23.57 -8.66 23.99
N ALA A 57 -22.50 -9.16 24.63
CA ALA A 57 -22.54 -9.59 26.03
C ALA A 57 -22.87 -8.46 27.01
N ALA A 58 -22.45 -7.22 26.74
CA ALA A 58 -22.77 -6.07 27.60
C ALA A 58 -24.26 -5.73 27.48
N TYR A 59 -24.80 -5.71 26.26
CA TYR A 59 -26.24 -5.51 26.05
C TYR A 59 -27.07 -6.59 26.76
N GLN A 60 -26.68 -7.88 26.66
CA GLN A 60 -27.37 -8.96 27.36
C GLN A 60 -27.32 -8.81 28.89
N GLN A 61 -26.20 -8.35 29.44
CA GLN A 61 -26.09 -8.06 30.88
C GLN A 61 -27.06 -6.95 31.30
N TYR A 62 -27.05 -5.81 30.58
CA TYR A 62 -27.97 -4.70 30.85
C TYR A 62 -29.43 -5.13 30.69
N LYS A 63 -29.77 -5.86 29.63
CA LYS A 63 -31.13 -6.38 29.39
C LYS A 63 -31.64 -7.22 30.58
N ASN A 64 -30.80 -8.12 31.09
CA ASN A 64 -31.14 -8.95 32.26
C ASN A 64 -31.33 -8.13 33.53
N GLU A 65 -30.48 -7.13 33.74
CA GLU A 65 -30.55 -6.23 34.89
C GLU A 65 -31.82 -5.36 34.84
N TYR A 66 -32.04 -4.65 33.73
CA TYR A 66 -33.19 -3.78 33.53
C TYR A 66 -34.51 -4.56 33.58
N THR A 67 -34.56 -5.78 33.03
CA THR A 67 -35.75 -6.64 33.14
C THR A 67 -36.06 -6.98 34.60
N ARG A 68 -35.04 -7.25 35.41
CA ARG A 68 -35.22 -7.54 36.84
C ARG A 68 -35.68 -6.30 37.60
N GLN A 69 -35.04 -5.16 37.35
CA GLN A 69 -35.43 -3.89 37.96
C GLN A 69 -36.84 -3.47 37.57
N ALA A 70 -37.23 -3.63 36.30
CA ALA A 70 -38.56 -3.30 35.80
C ALA A 70 -39.64 -4.16 36.47
N LYS A 71 -39.37 -5.46 36.67
CA LYS A 71 -40.26 -6.35 37.44
C LYS A 71 -40.41 -5.90 38.89
N LEU A 72 -39.32 -5.51 39.55
CA LEU A 72 -39.36 -4.97 40.92
C LEU A 72 -40.11 -3.64 40.98
N ALA A 73 -39.88 -2.72 40.05
CA ALA A 73 -40.58 -1.44 39.96
C ALA A 73 -42.08 -1.60 39.73
N ASN A 74 -42.47 -2.57 38.88
CA ASN A 74 -43.85 -2.94 38.66
C ASN A 74 -44.52 -3.45 39.95
N GLN A 75 -43.88 -4.40 40.63
CA GLN A 75 -44.38 -4.96 41.90
C GLN A 75 -44.50 -3.88 42.98
N ASN A 76 -43.50 -3.01 43.12
CA ASN A 76 -43.51 -1.93 44.10
C ASN A 76 -44.61 -0.90 43.82
N ALA A 77 -44.81 -0.51 42.56
CA ALA A 77 -45.87 0.42 42.19
C ALA A 77 -47.27 -0.18 42.37
N GLN A 78 -47.46 -1.47 42.06
CA GLN A 78 -48.71 -2.18 42.35
C GLN A 78 -48.96 -2.27 43.85
N ALA A 79 -47.95 -2.65 44.65
CA ALA A 79 -48.05 -2.76 46.10
C ALA A 79 -48.37 -1.41 46.75
N ASN A 80 -47.72 -0.33 46.32
CA ASN A 80 -47.99 1.02 46.78
C ASN A 80 -49.43 1.45 46.47
N ALA A 81 -49.91 1.17 45.25
CA ALA A 81 -51.28 1.47 44.88
C ALA A 81 -52.30 0.63 45.66
N ALA A 82 -52.03 -0.66 45.90
CA ALA A 82 -52.88 -1.52 46.72
C ALA A 82 -52.94 -1.05 48.18
N ALA A 83 -51.82 -0.58 48.74
CA ALA A 83 -51.79 0.01 50.08
C ALA A 83 -52.66 1.28 50.16
N MET A 84 -52.67 2.10 49.11
CA MET A 84 -53.52 3.30 49.04
C MET A 84 -55.01 2.99 48.89
N THR A 85 -55.37 1.84 48.31
CA THR A 85 -56.77 1.41 48.11
C THR A 85 -57.27 0.44 49.19
N GLY A 86 -56.51 0.24 50.27
CA GLY A 86 -56.91 -0.63 51.38
C GLY A 86 -56.83 -2.14 51.06
N GLY A 87 -55.93 -2.53 50.17
CA GLY A 87 -55.68 -3.94 49.81
C GLY A 87 -56.48 -4.45 48.62
N TYR A 88 -57.44 -3.67 48.10
CA TYR A 88 -58.16 -4.04 46.89
C TYR A 88 -57.31 -3.77 45.65
N GLY A 89 -57.02 -4.83 44.89
CA GLY A 89 -56.35 -4.73 43.60
C GLY A 89 -57.13 -3.80 42.67
N SER A 90 -56.60 -2.62 42.42
CA SER A 90 -57.24 -1.61 41.59
C SER A 90 -56.66 -1.60 40.18
N SER A 91 -57.50 -1.26 39.20
CA SER A 91 -57.05 -0.94 37.83
C SER A 91 -55.95 0.13 37.84
N TYR A 92 -56.04 1.06 38.81
CA TYR A 92 -55.02 2.08 39.05
C TYR A 92 -53.66 1.48 39.41
N GLY A 93 -53.59 0.49 40.30
CA GLY A 93 -52.32 -0.17 40.66
C GLY A 93 -51.70 -0.95 39.51
N THR A 94 -52.52 -1.62 38.70
CA THR A 94 -52.06 -2.30 37.48
C THR A 94 -51.47 -1.30 36.49
N GLN A 95 -52.15 -0.18 36.26
CA GLN A 95 -51.68 0.89 35.37
C GLN A 95 -50.37 1.52 35.88
N ALA A 96 -50.28 1.81 37.18
CA ALA A 96 -49.09 2.38 37.81
C ALA A 96 -47.89 1.42 37.70
N GLY A 97 -48.12 0.13 37.93
CA GLY A 97 -47.12 -0.93 37.74
C GLY A 97 -46.62 -1.02 36.31
N GLN A 98 -47.53 -1.06 35.34
CA GLN A 98 -47.15 -1.13 33.92
C GLN A 98 -46.38 0.12 33.48
N ASN A 99 -46.78 1.31 33.94
CA ASN A 99 -46.06 2.55 33.68
C ASN A 99 -44.64 2.53 34.28
N ALA A 100 -44.46 2.03 35.50
CA ALA A 100 -43.14 1.92 36.13
C ALA A 100 -42.24 0.90 35.41
N TYR A 101 -42.80 -0.22 34.97
CA TYR A 101 -42.11 -1.20 34.13
C TYR A 101 -41.62 -0.56 32.83
N ALA A 102 -42.53 0.09 32.09
CA ALA A 102 -42.22 0.72 30.82
C ALA A 102 -41.13 1.80 30.94
N ARG A 103 -41.18 2.64 31.98
CA ARG A 103 -40.13 3.65 32.24
C ARG A 103 -38.75 3.03 32.47
N THR A 104 -38.71 1.92 33.21
CA THR A 104 -37.45 1.21 33.48
C THR A 104 -36.91 0.57 32.21
N MET A 105 -37.78 0.00 31.36
CA MET A 105 -37.37 -0.59 30.08
C MET A 105 -36.95 0.47 29.04
N ASN A 106 -37.56 1.66 29.01
CA ASN A 106 -37.09 2.76 28.14
C ASN A 106 -35.63 3.17 28.42
N SER A 107 -35.13 2.93 29.63
CA SER A 107 -33.72 3.17 29.94
C SER A 107 -32.78 2.14 29.31
N LEU A 108 -33.27 0.93 29.02
CA LEU A 108 -32.52 -0.09 28.26
C LEU A 108 -32.36 0.32 26.79
N ASP A 109 -33.35 1.01 26.21
CA ASP A 109 -33.25 1.53 24.83
C ASP A 109 -32.12 2.55 24.70
N ASN A 110 -31.96 3.44 25.70
CA ASN A 110 -30.81 4.37 25.73
C ASN A 110 -29.47 3.64 25.82
N VAL A 111 -29.40 2.50 26.52
CA VAL A 111 -28.18 1.67 26.57
C VAL A 111 -27.91 1.04 25.21
N LEU A 112 -28.95 0.53 24.54
CA LEU A 112 -28.85 -0.03 23.19
C LEU A 112 -28.29 1.01 22.21
N ASP A 113 -28.85 2.21 22.19
CA ASP A 113 -28.42 3.31 21.33
C ASP A 113 -26.95 3.70 21.59
N ASN A 114 -26.55 3.73 22.86
CA ASN A 114 -25.18 4.03 23.24
C ASN A 114 -24.18 2.95 22.80
N LEU A 115 -24.53 1.67 22.95
CA LEU A 115 -23.68 0.55 22.53
C LEU A 115 -23.58 0.49 21.01
N TYR A 116 -24.70 0.68 20.30
CA TYR A 116 -24.71 0.79 18.84
C TYR A 116 -23.81 1.93 18.35
N SER A 117 -23.96 3.13 18.93
CA SER A 117 -23.16 4.30 18.58
C SER A 117 -21.66 4.08 18.83
N GLN A 118 -21.31 3.47 19.97
CA GLN A 118 -19.93 3.11 20.29
C GLN A 118 -19.36 2.09 19.31
N SER A 119 -20.09 1.03 19.02
CA SER A 119 -19.69 -0.01 18.07
C SER A 119 -19.48 0.58 16.67
N LYS A 120 -20.38 1.46 16.23
CA LYS A 120 -20.26 2.18 14.96
C LYS A 120 -19.05 3.11 14.91
N ALA A 121 -18.78 3.81 16.00
CA ALA A 121 -17.60 4.65 16.12
C ALA A 121 -16.31 3.81 16.02
N GLN A 122 -16.24 2.69 16.73
CA GLN A 122 -15.11 1.76 16.64
C GLN A 122 -14.92 1.18 15.23
N TYR A 123 -16.01 0.76 14.58
CA TYR A 123 -15.98 0.29 13.20
C TYR A 123 -15.41 1.37 12.26
N ASN A 124 -15.92 2.60 12.36
CA ASN A 124 -15.47 3.72 11.51
C ASN A 124 -14.00 4.07 11.77
N THR A 125 -13.56 4.11 13.03
CA THR A 125 -12.16 4.35 13.38
C THR A 125 -11.26 3.28 12.78
N LYS A 126 -11.59 1.99 12.97
CA LYS A 126 -10.80 0.88 12.42
C LYS A 126 -10.75 0.93 10.89
N LYS A 127 -11.87 1.25 10.23
CA LYS A 127 -11.94 1.43 8.77
C LYS A 127 -11.04 2.56 8.32
N SER A 128 -11.10 3.71 9.00
CA SER A 128 -10.28 4.89 8.70
C SER A 128 -8.79 4.57 8.85
N ASP A 129 -8.40 3.91 9.93
CA ASP A 129 -7.00 3.55 10.20
C ASP A 129 -6.45 2.61 9.11
N LEU A 130 -7.23 1.62 8.68
CA LEU A 130 -6.85 0.71 7.60
C LEU A 130 -6.75 1.45 6.25
N LEU A 131 -7.68 2.37 5.95
CA LEU A 131 -7.60 3.19 4.73
C LEU A 131 -6.38 4.12 4.74
N GLN A 132 -6.04 4.70 5.89
CA GLN A 132 -4.86 5.53 6.03
C GLN A 132 -3.58 4.71 5.84
N GLN A 133 -3.51 3.51 6.42
CA GLN A 133 -2.39 2.58 6.20
C GLN A 133 -2.27 2.21 4.72
N LEU A 134 -3.38 1.88 4.06
CA LEU A 134 -3.41 1.54 2.64
C LEU A 134 -2.88 2.71 1.79
N SER A 135 -3.37 3.92 2.02
CA SER A 135 -2.92 5.13 1.32
C SER A 135 -1.43 5.42 1.53
N GLY A 136 -0.93 5.19 2.74
CA GLY A 136 0.49 5.34 3.06
C GLY A 136 1.34 4.32 2.29
N LEU A 137 0.93 3.04 2.29
CA LEU A 137 1.62 1.97 1.57
C LEU A 137 1.61 2.19 0.05
N GLN A 138 0.47 2.61 -0.52
CA GLN A 138 0.38 2.95 -1.94
C GLN A 138 1.26 4.14 -2.32
N SER A 139 1.39 5.13 -1.43
CA SER A 139 2.27 6.27 -1.65
C SER A 139 3.74 5.86 -1.63
N ALA A 140 4.12 5.01 -0.67
CA ALA A 140 5.47 4.44 -0.58
C ALA A 140 5.81 3.59 -1.81
N GLU A 141 4.88 2.75 -2.27
CA GLU A 141 5.02 1.95 -3.49
C GLU A 141 5.24 2.83 -4.73
N LYS A 142 4.44 3.89 -4.89
CA LYS A 142 4.59 4.83 -5.99
C LYS A 142 5.95 5.53 -5.96
N GLN A 143 6.44 5.86 -4.77
CA GLN A 143 7.75 6.49 -4.60
C GLN A 143 8.89 5.53 -4.94
N ASP A 144 8.84 4.29 -4.44
CA ASP A 144 9.85 3.25 -4.71
C ASP A 144 9.90 2.91 -6.21
N TYR A 145 8.74 2.78 -6.86
CA TYR A 145 8.66 2.58 -8.30
C TYR A 145 9.20 3.77 -9.10
N SER A 146 8.86 5.01 -8.70
CA SER A 146 9.40 6.22 -9.31
C SER A 146 10.93 6.30 -9.20
N GLN A 147 11.47 5.91 -8.05
CA GLN A 147 12.92 5.85 -7.85
C GLN A 147 13.57 4.82 -8.76
N TYR A 148 13.00 3.61 -8.86
CA TYR A 148 13.47 2.61 -9.83
C TYR A 148 13.43 3.13 -11.27
N GLN A 149 12.37 3.82 -11.68
CA GLN A 149 12.27 4.42 -13.01
C GLN A 149 13.37 5.46 -13.25
N ASN A 150 13.67 6.29 -12.25
CA ASN A 150 14.76 7.27 -12.34
C ASN A 150 16.12 6.59 -12.44
N ASP A 151 16.38 5.54 -11.65
CA ASP A 151 17.63 4.78 -11.70
C ASP A 151 17.81 4.12 -13.07
N LEU A 152 16.74 3.58 -13.65
CA LEU A 152 16.75 3.02 -15.00
C LEU A 152 16.96 4.08 -16.07
N ALA A 153 16.35 5.26 -15.94
CA ALA A 153 16.56 6.38 -16.85
C ALA A 153 18.02 6.87 -16.80
N ASN A 154 18.56 7.09 -15.60
CA ASN A 154 19.96 7.48 -15.37
C ASN A 154 20.93 6.45 -15.95
N TRP A 155 20.64 5.15 -15.77
CA TRP A 155 21.43 4.08 -16.38
C TRP A 155 21.37 4.13 -17.91
N ASN A 156 20.19 4.33 -18.51
CA ASN A 156 20.07 4.43 -19.97
C ASN A 156 20.83 5.66 -20.52
N GLU A 157 20.76 6.81 -19.85
CA GLU A 157 21.50 8.01 -20.24
C GLU A 157 23.02 7.80 -20.18
N GLY A 158 23.53 7.22 -19.10
CA GLY A 158 24.97 6.93 -19.00
C GLY A 158 25.42 5.86 -19.99
N LEU A 159 24.55 4.89 -20.31
CA LEU A 159 24.83 3.89 -21.33
C LEU A 159 24.95 4.55 -22.71
N GLN A 160 24.04 5.46 -23.06
CA GLN A 160 24.12 6.22 -24.30
C GLN A 160 25.38 7.08 -24.37
N TYR A 161 25.75 7.75 -23.27
CA TYR A 161 26.99 8.51 -23.19
C TYR A 161 28.22 7.62 -23.45
N LYS A 162 28.30 6.45 -22.81
CA LYS A 162 29.40 5.49 -22.99
C LYS A 162 29.45 4.92 -24.42
N LYS A 163 28.29 4.67 -25.04
CA LYS A 163 28.21 4.25 -26.45
C LYS A 163 28.76 5.33 -27.38
N ASN A 164 28.38 6.59 -27.15
CA ASN A 164 28.91 7.71 -27.92
C ASN A 164 30.43 7.87 -27.74
N GLU A 165 30.99 7.69 -26.53
CA GLU A 165 32.44 7.68 -26.31
C GLU A 165 33.13 6.56 -27.13
N TYR A 166 32.56 5.37 -27.13
CA TYR A 166 33.07 4.23 -27.91
C TYR A 166 33.01 4.50 -29.41
N ASP A 167 31.88 4.99 -29.93
CA ASP A 167 31.68 5.29 -31.35
C ASP A 167 32.61 6.40 -31.84
N ASN A 168 32.85 7.42 -31.00
CA ASN A 168 33.83 8.46 -31.26
C ASN A 168 35.26 7.92 -31.31
N ALA A 169 35.66 7.12 -30.31
CA ALA A 169 37.00 6.51 -30.29
C ALA A 169 37.22 5.54 -31.47
N TYR A 170 36.16 4.84 -31.89
CA TYR A 170 36.17 3.97 -33.06
C TYR A 170 36.34 4.78 -34.36
N SER A 171 35.60 5.88 -34.50
CA SER A 171 35.69 6.78 -35.65
C SER A 171 37.05 7.49 -35.74
N GLU A 172 37.63 7.93 -34.61
CA GLU A 172 38.98 8.49 -34.53
C GLU A 172 40.04 7.46 -34.98
N LYS A 173 39.89 6.21 -34.59
CA LYS A 173 40.78 5.12 -35.04
C LYS A 173 40.68 4.86 -36.54
N GLN A 174 39.47 4.86 -37.11
CA GLN A 174 39.28 4.70 -38.55
C GLN A 174 39.86 5.88 -39.35
N ASN A 175 39.60 7.11 -38.92
CA ASN A 175 40.12 8.31 -39.58
C ASN A 175 41.65 8.41 -39.45
N GLY A 176 42.22 8.05 -38.29
CA GLY A 176 43.66 7.97 -38.09
C GLY A 176 44.33 6.91 -38.97
N LEU A 177 43.68 5.76 -39.17
CA LEU A 177 44.16 4.71 -40.07
C LEU A 177 44.06 5.14 -41.55
N GLN A 178 42.98 5.78 -41.97
CA GLN A 178 42.84 6.32 -43.34
C GLN A 178 43.86 7.43 -43.63
N ASN A 179 44.10 8.36 -42.69
CA ASN A 179 45.12 9.40 -42.84
C ASN A 179 46.55 8.82 -42.87
N PHE A 180 46.81 7.76 -42.09
CA PHE A 180 48.08 7.02 -42.17
C PHE A 180 48.26 6.34 -43.53
N ILE A 181 47.22 5.67 -44.06
CA ILE A 181 47.26 5.02 -45.36
C ILE A 181 47.44 6.05 -46.49
N ASN A 182 46.69 7.16 -46.46
CA ASN A 182 46.80 8.25 -47.46
C ASN A 182 48.15 9.00 -47.39
N GLY A 183 48.74 9.14 -46.19
CA GLY A 183 50.07 9.75 -45.98
C GLY A 183 51.22 8.81 -46.34
N ALA A 184 51.07 7.50 -46.09
CA ALA A 184 52.05 6.49 -46.46
C ALA A 184 52.07 6.20 -47.98
N LEU A 185 50.95 6.39 -48.68
CA LEU A 185 50.87 6.21 -50.14
C LEU A 185 51.64 7.25 -50.97
N GLN A 186 52.15 8.35 -50.39
CA GLN A 186 53.08 9.26 -51.06
C GLN A 186 54.54 8.79 -51.01
N VAL A 187 54.83 7.70 -50.29
CA VAL A 187 56.19 7.15 -50.18
C VAL A 187 56.13 5.64 -50.34
N ALA A 188 56.54 5.17 -51.52
CA ALA A 188 56.73 3.79 -51.95
C ALA A 188 55.54 3.11 -52.66
N GLY A 189 55.71 2.93 -53.97
CA GLY A 189 55.02 1.88 -54.71
C GLY A 189 55.59 0.50 -54.39
N LEU A 190 54.72 -0.52 -54.39
CA LEU A 190 54.89 -1.87 -54.94
C LEU A 190 53.89 -2.86 -54.29
N ALA A 191 53.12 -3.50 -55.17
CA ALA A 191 52.65 -4.90 -55.17
C ALA A 191 51.82 -5.55 -54.02
N ALA A 192 50.65 -6.04 -54.47
CA ALA A 192 50.10 -7.40 -54.29
C ALA A 192 49.07 -7.73 -53.17
N ARG A 193 47.85 -7.98 -53.67
CA ARG A 193 46.78 -8.95 -53.32
C ARG A 193 46.97 -9.86 -52.08
N ILE A 194 45.90 -9.98 -51.28
CA ILE A 194 45.08 -11.20 -51.05
C ILE A 194 43.78 -10.82 -50.30
N LEU A 195 42.64 -11.37 -50.73
CA LEU A 195 41.28 -11.28 -50.15
C LEU A 195 41.06 -12.33 -49.01
N PRO A 196 39.83 -12.65 -48.55
CA PRO A 196 39.21 -12.17 -47.31
C PRO A 196 38.90 -13.31 -46.30
N LEU A 197 38.64 -13.04 -45.01
CA LEU A 197 38.05 -14.06 -44.12
C LEU A 197 36.98 -13.49 -43.17
N PHE A 198 35.73 -13.77 -43.56
CA PHE A 198 34.55 -14.25 -42.83
C PHE A 198 34.03 -13.60 -41.51
N PHE A 199 32.73 -13.32 -41.57
CA PHE A 199 31.72 -13.37 -40.51
C PHE A 199 31.82 -14.62 -39.61
N ILE A 200 31.47 -14.47 -38.33
CA ILE A 200 30.34 -15.14 -37.63
C ILE A 200 29.83 -14.13 -36.59
#